data_AF-A0A0D3HZN6-F1
#
_entry.id   AF-A0A0D3HZN6-F1
#
_cell.length_a   1.000
_cell.length_b   1.000
_cell.length_c   1.000
_cell.angle_alpha   90.00
_cell.angle_beta   90.00
_cell.angle_gamma   90.00
#
_symmetry.space_group_name_H-M   'P 1'
#
loop_
_entity.id
_entity.type
_entity.pdbx_description
1 polymer ?
#
loop_
_entity_poly.entity_id
_entity_poly.type
_entity_poly.pdbx_seq_one_letter_code
_entity_poly.pdbx_strand_id
1 'polypeptide(L)'
;LQQRVADGLAFAEKAAELVSSLSVFSANEELEDINTGDLKYLLLPFLRAELILRIQPEEAAGCHDVRLKHLRHAAALLEAFLRDLEARRALRAEARAGWEEACADKPLDAAASRTLKVSRLRAASRAKKALEALEARARGAAAAASADRDDGDEEAGREAALVSLEACATAGVNSRLFTPLAVNRLRSSRSRRAPTRRS
;
A
#
# COMPACT_ATOMS: atom_id res chain seq x y z
N LEU A 1 20.93 -4.41 0.44
CA LEU A 1 19.49 -4.17 0.68
C LEU A 1 19.04 -2.78 0.22
N GLN A 2 19.69 -1.69 0.67
CA GLN A 2 19.31 -0.31 0.27
C GLN A 2 19.38 -0.07 -1.25
N GLN A 3 20.36 -0.66 -1.96
CA GLN A 3 20.39 -0.60 -3.43
C GLN A 3 19.10 -1.13 -4.07
N ARG A 4 18.59 -2.29 -3.63
CA ARG A 4 17.33 -2.85 -4.13
C ARG A 4 16.12 -1.96 -3.83
N VAL A 5 16.14 -1.23 -2.71
CA VAL A 5 15.10 -0.26 -2.37
C VAL A 5 15.15 0.92 -3.33
N ALA A 6 16.35 1.44 -3.61
CA ALA A 6 16.55 2.53 -4.56
C ALA A 6 16.15 2.14 -5.99
N ASP A 7 16.60 0.97 -6.48
CA ASP A 7 16.26 0.47 -7.81
C ASP A 7 14.75 0.25 -7.94
N GLY A 8 14.13 -0.41 -6.94
CA GLY A 8 12.70 -0.64 -6.91
C GLY A 8 11.89 0.67 -6.91
N LEU A 9 12.37 1.69 -6.20
CA LEU A 9 11.70 2.99 -6.17
C LEU A 9 11.79 3.68 -7.53
N ALA A 10 12.96 3.67 -8.17
CA ALA A 10 13.16 4.23 -9.51
C ALA A 10 12.26 3.53 -10.56
N PHE A 11 12.14 2.20 -10.51
CA PHE A 11 11.23 1.47 -11.40
C PHE A 11 9.76 1.83 -11.15
N ALA A 12 9.34 1.92 -9.89
CA ALA A 12 7.96 2.26 -9.54
C ALA A 12 7.61 3.71 -9.89
N GLU A 13 8.57 4.64 -9.77
CA GLU A 13 8.43 6.02 -10.24
C GLU A 13 8.30 6.08 -11.75
N LYS A 14 9.16 5.36 -12.47
CA LYS A 14 9.08 5.32 -13.93
C LYS A 14 7.76 4.73 -14.42
N ALA A 15 7.29 3.66 -13.79
CA ALA A 15 5.99 3.07 -14.10
C ALA A 15 4.84 4.05 -13.83
N ALA A 16 4.88 4.81 -12.74
CA ALA A 16 3.87 5.82 -12.42
C ALA A 16 3.86 6.96 -13.45
N GLU A 17 5.02 7.42 -13.91
CA GLU A 17 5.11 8.39 -15.01
C GLU A 17 4.46 7.86 -16.28
N LEU A 18 4.76 6.61 -16.66
CA LEU A 18 4.22 5.99 -17.87
C LEU A 18 2.70 5.86 -17.77
N VAL A 19 2.18 5.33 -16.66
CA VAL A 19 0.74 5.18 -16.40
C VAL A 19 0.01 6.52 -16.52
N SER A 20 0.61 7.59 -15.98
CA SER A 20 0.05 8.94 -16.10
C SER A 20 0.12 9.47 -17.53
N SER A 21 1.25 9.28 -18.24
CA SER A 21 1.44 9.78 -19.61
C SER A 21 0.55 9.08 -20.63
N LEU A 22 0.26 7.80 -20.41
CA LEU A 22 -0.59 6.97 -21.26
C LEU A 22 -2.08 7.10 -20.89
N SER A 23 -2.41 7.81 -19.80
CA SER A 23 -3.77 7.94 -19.28
C SER A 23 -4.47 6.58 -19.13
N VAL A 24 -3.76 5.60 -18.54
CA VAL A 24 -4.22 4.21 -18.41
C VAL A 24 -5.56 4.11 -17.68
N PHE A 25 -5.81 5.01 -16.73
CA PHE A 25 -7.07 5.09 -15.99
C PHE A 25 -7.83 6.35 -16.35
N SER A 26 -9.15 6.24 -16.50
CA SER A 26 -10.02 7.40 -16.57
C SER A 26 -10.49 7.84 -15.19
N ALA A 27 -10.93 9.10 -15.08
CA ALA A 27 -11.35 9.69 -13.80
C ALA A 27 -12.63 9.09 -13.22
N ASN A 28 -13.49 8.50 -14.07
CA ASN A 28 -14.81 7.98 -13.68
C ASN A 28 -14.91 6.45 -13.78
N GLU A 29 -13.77 5.76 -13.95
CA GLU A 29 -13.72 4.31 -14.13
C GLU A 29 -13.94 3.59 -12.80
N GLU A 30 -14.97 2.74 -12.73
CA GLU A 30 -15.14 1.85 -11.58
C GLU A 30 -14.14 0.69 -11.68
N LEU A 31 -13.89 -0.02 -10.57
CA LEU A 31 -12.95 -1.14 -10.55
C LEU A 31 -13.28 -2.21 -11.60
N GLU A 32 -14.57 -2.40 -11.89
CA GLU A 32 -15.05 -3.42 -12.84
C GLU A 32 -14.68 -3.09 -14.29
N ASP A 33 -14.59 -1.80 -14.62
CA ASP A 33 -14.29 -1.30 -15.96
C ASP A 33 -12.80 -1.42 -16.33
N ILE A 34 -11.93 -1.61 -15.32
CA ILE A 34 -10.48 -1.69 -15.52
C ILE A 34 -10.10 -3.07 -16.08
N ASN A 35 -9.32 -3.04 -17.16
CA ASN A 35 -8.73 -4.25 -17.74
C ASN A 35 -7.88 -5.00 -16.71
N THR A 36 -7.99 -6.33 -16.71
CA THR A 36 -7.26 -7.20 -15.79
C THR A 36 -5.75 -6.94 -15.80
N GLY A 37 -5.16 -6.68 -16.97
CA GLY A 37 -3.74 -6.36 -17.12
C GLY A 37 -3.30 -5.04 -16.47
N ASP A 38 -4.23 -4.10 -16.28
CA ASP A 38 -3.99 -2.74 -15.81
C ASP A 38 -4.25 -2.58 -14.31
N LEU A 39 -5.02 -3.47 -13.67
CA LEU A 39 -5.30 -3.47 -12.23
C LEU A 39 -4.04 -3.35 -11.37
N LYS A 40 -2.94 -3.98 -11.78
CA LYS A 40 -1.65 -3.93 -11.07
C LYS A 40 -1.08 -2.50 -10.92
N TYR A 41 -1.43 -1.59 -11.82
CA TYR A 41 -0.91 -0.22 -11.79
C TYR A 41 -1.58 0.63 -10.70
N LEU A 42 -2.77 0.24 -10.22
CA LEU A 42 -3.40 0.84 -9.04
C LEU A 42 -2.50 0.70 -7.78
N LEU A 43 -1.62 -0.30 -7.75
CA LEU A 43 -0.72 -0.57 -6.62
C LEU A 43 0.48 0.37 -6.57
N LEU A 44 0.78 1.12 -7.62
CA LEU A 44 2.02 1.91 -7.72
C LEU A 44 2.21 2.91 -6.57
N PRO A 45 1.21 3.69 -6.12
CA PRO A 45 1.42 4.61 -5.01
C PRO A 45 1.70 3.86 -3.70
N PHE A 46 1.05 2.70 -3.47
CA PHE A 46 1.34 1.84 -2.32
C PHE A 46 2.78 1.29 -2.35
N LEU A 47 3.20 0.71 -3.47
CA LEU A 47 4.55 0.15 -3.63
C LEU A 47 5.62 1.21 -3.39
N ARG A 48 5.46 2.40 -3.96
CA ARG A 48 6.36 3.54 -3.75
C ARG A 48 6.42 3.92 -2.28
N ALA A 49 5.27 4.07 -1.62
CA ALA A 49 5.23 4.41 -0.20
C ALA A 49 5.96 3.37 0.67
N GLU A 50 5.73 2.08 0.43
CA GLU A 50 6.38 0.99 1.17
C GLU A 50 7.90 0.95 0.95
N LEU A 51 8.37 1.27 -0.25
CA LEU A 51 9.80 1.40 -0.55
C LEU A 51 10.40 2.62 0.16
N ILE A 52 9.73 3.77 0.11
CA ILE A 52 10.15 4.98 0.83
C ILE A 52 10.26 4.74 2.34
N LEU A 53 9.31 3.99 2.92
CA LEU A 53 9.34 3.63 4.34
C LEU A 53 10.55 2.77 4.73
N ARG A 54 11.12 2.02 3.76
CA ARG A 54 12.32 1.16 3.93
C ARG A 54 13.65 1.89 3.70
N ILE A 55 13.63 3.15 3.24
CA ILE A 55 14.85 3.96 3.12
C ILE A 55 15.41 4.20 4.52
N GLN A 56 16.66 3.75 4.71
CA GLN A 56 17.44 4.00 5.92
C GLN A 56 18.36 5.20 5.64
N PRO A 57 18.10 6.37 6.24
CA PRO A 57 19.03 7.48 6.12
C PRO A 57 20.34 7.13 6.85
N GLU A 58 21.47 7.54 6.28
CA GLU A 58 22.77 7.38 6.93
C GLU A 58 22.80 8.10 8.29
N GLU A 59 23.58 7.58 9.23
CA GLU A 59 23.76 8.14 10.57
C GLU A 59 24.60 9.42 10.54
N ALA A 60 24.08 10.45 9.90
CA ALA A 60 24.68 11.77 9.80
C ALA A 60 23.75 12.86 10.35
N ALA A 61 24.32 14.03 10.66
CA ALA A 61 23.53 15.20 11.02
C ALA A 61 22.53 15.53 9.90
N GLY A 62 21.24 15.69 10.25
CA GLY A 62 20.15 15.91 9.27
C GLY A 62 19.34 14.67 8.90
N CYS A 63 19.73 13.47 9.34
CA CYS A 63 19.01 12.22 9.08
C CYS A 63 17.55 12.23 9.56
N HIS A 64 17.25 12.94 10.66
CA HIS A 64 15.89 13.08 11.19
C HIS A 64 14.96 13.85 10.24
N ASP A 65 15.46 14.92 9.60
CA ASP A 65 14.68 15.73 8.68
C ASP A 65 14.45 14.99 7.36
N VAL A 66 15.46 14.25 6.89
CA VAL A 66 15.32 13.32 5.76
C VAL A 66 14.27 12.25 6.07
N ARG A 67 14.35 11.59 7.24
CA ARG A 67 13.36 10.58 7.65
C ARG A 67 11.95 11.17 7.74
N LEU A 68 11.82 12.39 8.27
CA LEU A 68 10.53 13.07 8.36
C LEU A 68 9.94 13.37 6.97
N LYS A 69 10.76 13.79 6.01
CA LYS A 69 10.35 13.95 4.62
C LYS A 69 9.86 12.63 4.02
N HIS A 70 10.61 11.53 4.22
CA HIS A 70 10.20 10.20 3.74
C HIS A 70 8.87 9.74 4.35
N LEU A 71 8.69 9.90 5.67
CA LEU A 71 7.44 9.53 6.34
C LEU A 71 6.23 10.33 5.83
N ARG A 72 6.40 11.65 5.60
CA ARG A 72 5.34 12.49 5.05
C ARG A 72 5.01 12.12 3.61
N HIS A 73 6.04 11.87 2.79
CA HIS A 73 5.84 11.50 1.41
C HIS A 73 5.14 10.14 1.28
N ALA A 74 5.58 9.14 2.05
CA ALA A 74 4.90 7.85 2.11
C ALA A 74 3.45 7.98 2.61
N ALA A 75 3.19 8.80 3.64
CA ALA A 75 1.83 9.02 4.13
C ALA A 75 0.92 9.63 3.05
N ALA A 76 1.42 10.61 2.27
CA ALA A 76 0.68 11.20 1.16
C ALA A 76 0.38 10.20 0.04
N LEU A 77 1.35 9.34 -0.30
CA LEU A 77 1.15 8.28 -1.30
C LEU A 77 0.15 7.21 -0.84
N LEU A 78 0.21 6.79 0.42
CA LEU A 78 -0.75 5.84 1.00
C LEU A 78 -2.17 6.43 1.03
N GLU A 79 -2.29 7.71 1.36
CA GLU A 79 -3.58 8.41 1.34
C GLU A 79 -4.14 8.55 -0.08
N ALA A 80 -3.30 8.91 -1.06
CA ALA A 80 -3.70 8.96 -2.46
C ALA A 80 -4.17 7.58 -2.96
N PHE A 81 -3.45 6.51 -2.64
CA PHE A 81 -3.83 5.14 -2.94
C PHE A 81 -5.21 4.78 -2.37
N LEU A 82 -5.41 4.98 -1.07
CA LEU A 82 -6.65 4.60 -0.40
C LEU A 82 -7.84 5.42 -0.88
N ARG A 83 -7.66 6.72 -1.16
CA ARG A 83 -8.70 7.58 -1.75
C ARG A 83 -9.07 7.15 -3.17
N ASP A 84 -8.09 6.79 -3.99
CA ASP A 84 -8.37 6.29 -5.35
C ASP A 84 -9.16 4.97 -5.31
N LEU A 85 -8.77 4.03 -4.42
CA LEU A 85 -9.54 2.80 -4.24
C LEU A 85 -10.93 3.05 -3.66
N GLU A 86 -11.09 4.01 -2.77
CA GLU A 86 -12.40 4.40 -2.25
C GLU A 86 -13.31 4.94 -3.36
N ALA A 87 -12.80 5.85 -4.19
CA ALA A 87 -13.52 6.45 -5.31
C ALA A 87 -13.98 5.39 -6.34
N ARG A 88 -13.16 4.38 -6.58
CA ARG A 88 -13.46 3.25 -7.48
C ARG A 88 -14.27 2.12 -6.84
N ARG A 89 -14.71 2.32 -5.58
CA ARG A 89 -15.39 1.29 -4.75
C ARG A 89 -14.60 -0.01 -4.60
N ALA A 90 -13.28 0.07 -4.70
CA ALA A 90 -12.36 -1.07 -4.64
C ALA A 90 -11.97 -1.51 -3.21
N LEU A 91 -12.32 -0.71 -2.18
CA LEU A 91 -12.07 -1.10 -0.79
C LEU A 91 -13.09 -2.13 -0.29
N ARG A 92 -12.60 -3.33 0.02
CA ARG A 92 -13.32 -4.38 0.76
C ARG A 92 -13.60 -3.98 2.20
N ALA A 93 -14.54 -4.65 2.85
CA ALA A 93 -15.10 -4.27 4.15
C ALA A 93 -14.03 -4.02 5.23
N GLU A 94 -13.05 -4.89 5.39
CA GLU A 94 -12.04 -4.75 6.44
C GLU A 94 -11.06 -3.60 6.19
N ALA A 95 -10.64 -3.41 4.94
CA ALA A 95 -9.79 -2.28 4.56
C ALA A 95 -10.57 -0.96 4.66
N ARG A 96 -11.83 -0.94 4.19
CA ARG A 96 -12.74 0.20 4.28
C ARG A 96 -12.95 0.65 5.72
N ALA A 97 -13.33 -0.27 6.62
CA ALA A 97 -13.56 0.07 8.03
C ALA A 97 -12.30 0.63 8.71
N GLY A 98 -11.11 0.16 8.32
CA GLY A 98 -9.87 0.73 8.82
C GLY A 98 -9.46 2.05 8.18
N TRP A 99 -9.85 2.28 6.93
CA TRP A 99 -9.69 3.56 6.28
C TRP A 99 -10.59 4.63 6.91
N GLU A 100 -11.85 4.28 7.17
CA GLU A 100 -12.80 5.11 7.91
C GLU A 100 -12.29 5.44 9.32
N GLU A 101 -11.74 4.47 10.04
CA GLU A 101 -11.06 4.69 11.33
C GLU A 101 -9.88 5.68 11.19
N ALA A 102 -9.10 5.58 10.12
CA ALA A 102 -7.95 6.46 9.89
C ALA A 102 -8.35 7.88 9.50
N CYS A 103 -9.51 8.05 8.88
CA CYS A 103 -10.09 9.33 8.47
C CYS A 103 -10.95 9.99 9.54
N ALA A 104 -11.37 9.26 10.57
CA ALA A 104 -12.23 9.79 11.61
C ALA A 104 -11.59 10.95 12.38
N ASP A 105 -12.33 12.04 12.55
CA ASP A 105 -11.90 13.21 13.33
C ASP A 105 -11.65 12.87 14.80
N LYS A 106 -12.43 11.92 15.33
CA LYS A 106 -12.35 11.46 16.71
C LYS A 106 -11.84 10.01 16.72
N PRO A 107 -10.81 9.72 17.53
CA PRO A 107 -10.38 8.34 17.75
C PRO A 107 -11.54 7.50 18.28
N LEU A 108 -11.65 6.27 17.78
CA LEU A 108 -12.52 5.27 18.36
C LEU A 108 -12.06 4.93 19.78
N ASP A 109 -12.95 4.32 20.56
CA ASP A 109 -12.52 3.72 21.82
C ASP A 109 -11.54 2.55 21.56
N ALA A 110 -10.75 2.22 22.58
CA ALA A 110 -9.70 1.23 22.46
C ALA A 110 -10.22 -0.17 22.11
N ALA A 111 -11.44 -0.53 22.52
CA ALA A 111 -12.01 -1.85 22.25
C ALA A 111 -12.47 -1.96 20.79
N ALA A 112 -13.11 -0.92 20.26
CA ALA A 112 -13.50 -0.80 18.87
C ALA A 112 -12.26 -0.82 17.95
N SER A 113 -11.26 0.02 18.21
CA SER A 113 -10.00 0.02 17.45
C SER A 113 -9.30 -1.33 17.47
N ARG A 114 -9.29 -2.03 18.62
CA ARG A 114 -8.70 -3.37 18.73
C ARG A 114 -9.46 -4.38 17.87
N THR A 115 -10.78 -4.32 17.87
CA THR A 115 -11.64 -5.22 17.09
C THR A 115 -11.40 -5.05 15.61
N LEU A 116 -11.37 -3.80 15.12
CA LEU A 116 -11.07 -3.49 13.72
C LEU A 116 -9.67 -3.96 13.33
N LYS A 117 -8.65 -3.72 14.17
CA LYS A 117 -7.28 -4.21 13.95
C LYS A 117 -7.23 -5.74 13.85
N VAL A 118 -7.91 -6.46 14.74
CA VAL A 118 -7.96 -7.94 14.70
C VAL A 118 -8.63 -8.42 13.41
N SER A 119 -9.73 -7.79 13.00
CA SER A 119 -10.41 -8.11 11.74
C SER A 119 -9.48 -7.92 10.53
N ARG A 120 -8.81 -6.76 10.43
CA ARG A 120 -7.83 -6.48 9.37
C ARG A 120 -6.68 -7.47 9.34
N LEU A 121 -6.14 -7.87 10.49
CA LEU A 121 -5.06 -8.86 10.55
C LEU A 121 -5.52 -10.23 10.05
N ARG A 122 -6.75 -10.64 10.36
CA ARG A 122 -7.34 -11.87 9.83
C ARG A 122 -7.53 -11.78 8.32
N ALA A 123 -8.04 -10.66 7.80
CA ALA A 123 -8.19 -10.42 6.37
C ALA A 123 -6.85 -10.49 5.64
N ALA A 124 -5.81 -9.81 6.14
CA ALA A 124 -4.47 -9.87 5.58
C ALA A 124 -3.91 -11.31 5.55
N SER A 125 -4.16 -12.11 6.59
CA SER A 125 -3.75 -13.52 6.61
C SER A 125 -4.51 -14.36 5.57
N ARG A 126 -5.81 -14.12 5.38
CA ARG A 126 -6.61 -14.81 4.35
C ARG A 126 -6.15 -14.44 2.95
N ALA A 127 -6.00 -13.15 2.67
CA ALA A 127 -5.56 -12.65 1.37
C ALA A 127 -4.18 -13.22 0.99
N LYS A 128 -3.25 -13.27 1.95
CA LYS A 128 -1.94 -13.91 1.74
C LYS A 128 -2.06 -15.39 1.35
N LYS A 129 -2.87 -16.17 2.07
CA LYS A 129 -3.09 -17.59 1.75
C LYS A 129 -3.75 -17.78 0.39
N ALA A 130 -4.70 -16.90 0.04
CA ALA A 130 -5.36 -16.93 -1.25
C ALA A 130 -4.36 -16.67 -2.39
N LEU A 131 -3.47 -15.67 -2.25
CA LEU A 131 -2.40 -15.42 -3.23
C LEU A 131 -1.48 -16.63 -3.38
N GLU A 132 -1.04 -17.23 -2.27
CA GLU A 132 -0.20 -18.43 -2.31
C GLU A 132 -0.89 -19.61 -3.04
N ALA A 133 -2.20 -19.78 -2.83
CA ALA A 133 -2.99 -20.81 -3.51
C ALA A 133 -3.17 -20.51 -5.01
N LEU A 134 -3.44 -19.26 -5.38
CA LEU A 134 -3.58 -18.83 -6.77
C LEU A 134 -2.25 -18.95 -7.53
N GLU A 135 -1.14 -18.57 -6.92
CA GLU A 135 0.19 -18.76 -7.50
C GLU A 135 0.51 -20.24 -7.69
N ALA A 136 0.17 -21.10 -6.72
CA ALA A 136 0.37 -22.54 -6.85
C ALA A 136 -0.48 -23.13 -7.98
N ARG A 137 -1.74 -22.70 -8.12
CA ARG A 137 -2.63 -23.08 -9.21
C ARG A 137 -2.08 -22.64 -10.56
N ALA A 138 -1.61 -21.40 -10.68
CA ALA A 138 -1.03 -20.87 -11.92
C ALA A 138 0.23 -21.64 -12.33
N ARG A 139 1.10 -22.00 -11.38
CA ARG A 139 2.29 -22.84 -11.65
C ARG A 139 1.90 -24.26 -12.07
N GLY A 140 0.89 -24.86 -11.44
CA GLY A 140 0.38 -26.18 -11.81
C GLY A 140 -0.26 -26.20 -13.20
N ALA A 141 -1.04 -25.18 -13.54
CA ALA A 141 -1.64 -25.00 -14.86
C ALA A 141 -0.57 -24.78 -15.94
N ALA A 142 0.45 -23.95 -15.67
CA ALA A 142 1.58 -23.75 -16.58
C ALA A 142 2.37 -25.04 -16.87
N ALA A 143 2.45 -25.97 -15.90
CA ALA A 143 3.08 -27.26 -16.07
C ALA A 143 2.21 -28.28 -16.85
N ALA A 144 0.89 -28.11 -16.83
CA ALA A 144 -0.08 -29.01 -17.48
C ALA A 144 -0.50 -28.56 -18.90
N ALA A 145 -0.28 -27.30 -19.27
CA ALA A 145 -0.89 -26.73 -20.47
C ALA A 145 -0.13 -27.01 -21.78
N SER A 146 -0.51 -28.12 -22.43
CA SER A 146 -0.62 -28.25 -23.90
C SER A 146 -2.06 -27.94 -24.34
N ALA A 147 -2.25 -26.90 -25.16
CA ALA A 147 -3.40 -26.64 -26.05
C ALA A 147 -4.82 -26.60 -25.43
N ASP A 148 -5.15 -25.55 -24.66
CA ASP A 148 -6.39 -24.74 -24.76
C ASP A 148 -6.31 -23.65 -23.69
N ARG A 149 -6.00 -22.41 -24.07
CA ARG A 149 -5.91 -21.25 -23.18
C ARG A 149 -6.64 -20.10 -23.85
N ASP A 150 -7.73 -19.63 -23.25
CA ASP A 150 -8.22 -18.30 -23.60
C ASP A 150 -9.02 -17.69 -22.45
N ASP A 151 -10.02 -18.38 -21.88
CA ASP A 151 -10.93 -17.73 -20.92
C ASP A 151 -10.59 -17.99 -19.43
N GLY A 152 -10.23 -19.23 -19.08
CA GLY A 152 -9.98 -19.60 -17.68
C GLY A 152 -8.71 -19.00 -17.05
N ASP A 153 -7.72 -18.65 -17.87
CA ASP A 153 -6.47 -18.03 -17.42
C ASP A 153 -6.67 -16.52 -17.14
N GLU A 154 -7.54 -15.85 -17.90
CA GLU A 154 -7.85 -14.43 -17.70
C GLU A 154 -8.63 -14.18 -16.39
N GLU A 155 -9.65 -15.01 -16.12
CA GLU A 155 -10.43 -14.93 -14.86
C GLU A 155 -9.55 -15.19 -13.63
N ALA A 156 -8.67 -16.21 -13.69
CA ALA A 156 -7.71 -16.48 -12.62
C ALA A 156 -6.71 -15.33 -12.42
N GLY A 157 -6.29 -14.69 -13.51
CA GLY A 157 -5.45 -13.49 -13.48
C GLY A 157 -6.16 -12.31 -12.82
N ARG A 158 -7.44 -12.11 -13.11
CA ARG A 158 -8.27 -11.07 -12.49
C ARG A 158 -8.46 -11.32 -11.00
N GLU A 159 -8.79 -12.55 -10.61
CA GLU A 159 -8.91 -12.94 -9.21
C GLU A 159 -7.61 -12.63 -8.44
N ALA A 160 -6.45 -13.03 -8.98
CA ALA A 160 -5.16 -12.78 -8.35
C ALA A 160 -4.84 -11.27 -8.23
N ALA A 161 -5.19 -10.47 -9.24
CA ALA A 161 -5.01 -9.02 -9.20
C ALA A 161 -5.90 -8.37 -8.13
N LEU A 162 -7.16 -8.79 -8.02
CA LEU A 162 -8.10 -8.29 -7.02
C LEU A 162 -7.70 -8.67 -5.59
N VAL A 163 -7.25 -9.91 -5.36
CA VAL A 163 -6.73 -10.33 -4.04
C VAL A 163 -5.46 -9.55 -3.69
N SER A 164 -4.59 -9.29 -4.67
CA SER A 164 -3.40 -8.45 -4.47
C SER A 164 -3.78 -7.03 -4.06
N LEU A 165 -4.81 -6.46 -4.70
CA LEU A 165 -5.35 -5.14 -4.37
C LEU A 165 -5.91 -5.10 -2.95
N GLU A 166 -6.67 -6.11 -2.53
CA GLU A 166 -7.20 -6.23 -1.17
C GLU A 166 -6.07 -6.35 -0.12
N ALA A 167 -5.07 -7.19 -0.39
CA ALA A 167 -3.93 -7.37 0.49
C ALA A 167 -3.15 -6.06 0.66
N CYS A 168 -2.91 -5.35 -0.44
CA CYS A 168 -2.21 -4.07 -0.45
C CYS A 168 -3.03 -2.95 0.21
N ALA A 169 -4.35 -2.90 0.00
CA ALA A 169 -5.24 -1.96 0.69
C ALA A 169 -5.19 -2.15 2.21
N THR A 170 -5.28 -3.40 2.67
CA THR A 170 -5.21 -3.71 4.10
C THR A 170 -3.83 -3.33 4.70
N ALA A 171 -2.75 -3.63 3.98
CA ALA A 171 -1.40 -3.21 4.38
C ALA A 171 -1.26 -1.67 4.38
N GLY A 172 -1.80 -1.01 3.36
CA GLY A 172 -1.76 0.44 3.21
C GLY A 172 -2.46 1.17 4.34
N VAL A 173 -3.63 0.69 4.78
CA VAL A 173 -4.34 1.20 5.97
C VAL A 173 -3.46 1.08 7.22
N ASN A 174 -2.81 -0.07 7.43
CA ASN A 174 -1.93 -0.26 8.59
C ASN A 174 -0.74 0.70 8.57
N SER A 175 -0.09 0.85 7.41
CA SER A 175 1.01 1.81 7.23
C SER A 175 0.55 3.26 7.40
N ARG A 176 -0.65 3.61 6.95
CA ARG A 176 -1.23 4.95 7.09
C ARG A 176 -1.62 5.30 8.54
N LEU A 177 -2.05 4.32 9.34
CA LEU A 177 -2.28 4.47 10.77
C LEU A 177 -0.96 4.62 11.56
N PHE A 178 0.11 3.95 11.11
CA PHE A 178 1.41 3.98 11.80
C PHE A 178 2.25 5.24 11.50
N THR A 179 2.22 5.73 10.27
CA THR A 179 3.08 6.84 9.82
C THR A 179 2.95 8.13 10.63
N PRO A 180 1.74 8.61 11.02
CA PRO A 180 1.61 9.78 11.90
C PRO A 180 2.23 9.58 13.28
N LEU A 181 2.10 8.37 13.85
CA LEU A 181 2.69 8.03 15.14
C LEU A 181 4.22 8.07 15.09
N ALA A 182 4.81 7.59 14.00
CA ALA A 182 6.26 7.66 13.77
C ALA A 182 6.75 9.11 13.63
N VAL A 183 6.00 9.96 12.91
CA VAL A 183 6.26 11.40 12.80
C VAL A 183 6.24 12.08 14.18
N ASN A 184 5.22 11.80 14.99
CA ASN A 184 5.09 12.39 16.32
C ASN A 184 6.25 11.98 17.24
N ARG A 185 6.64 10.70 17.23
CA ARG A 185 7.81 10.22 18.00
C ARG A 185 9.10 10.91 17.59
N LEU A 186 9.35 11.09 16.28
CA LEU A 186 10.54 11.78 15.78
C LEU A 186 10.58 13.26 16.15
N ARG A 187 9.42 13.94 16.17
CA ARG A 187 9.32 15.33 16.65
C ARG A 187 9.63 15.43 18.14
N SER A 188 9.07 14.53 18.94
CA SER A 188 9.31 14.50 20.39
C SER A 188 10.77 14.19 20.73
N SER A 189 11.44 13.31 20.00
CA SER A 189 12.86 13.01 20.22
C SER A 189 13.79 14.17 19.85
N ARG A 190 13.45 14.93 18.80
CA ARG A 190 14.17 16.16 18.43
C ARG A 190 14.03 17.25 19.50
N SER A 191 12.82 17.46 20.03
CA SER A 191 12.58 18.44 21.09
C SER A 191 13.41 18.15 22.36
N ARG A 192 13.51 16.88 22.77
CA ARG A 192 14.33 16.47 23.92
C ARG A 192 15.84 16.61 23.71
N ARG A 193 16.31 16.64 22.46
CA ARG A 193 17.74 16.80 22.10
C ARG A 193 18.15 18.25 21.85
N ALA A 194 17.20 19.19 21.83
CA ALA A 194 17.53 20.60 21.69
C ALA A 194 18.18 21.10 23.00
N PRO A 195 19.40 21.68 22.97
CA PRO A 195 20.03 22.19 24.17
C PRO A 195 19.16 23.31 24.75
N THR A 196 18.82 23.17 26.03
CA THR A 196 18.22 24.26 26.81
C THR A 196 19.23 25.40 26.81
N ARG A 197 18.97 26.44 26.01
CA ARG A 197 19.63 27.73 26.16
C ARG A 197 19.24 28.27 27.53
N ARG A 198 20.03 27.97 28.57
CA ARG A 198 20.01 28.70 29.83
C ARG A 198 20.68 30.05 29.56
N SER A 199 19.85 31.09 29.60
CA SER A 199 20.23 32.49 29.75
C SER A 199 20.81 32.76 31.13
#